data_AF-A0A3B8JMV0-F1
#
_entry.id   AF-A0A3B8JMV0-F1
#
_cell.length_a   1.000
_cell.length_b   1.000
_cell.length_c   1.000
_cell.angle_alpha   90.00
_cell.angle_beta   90.00
_cell.angle_gamma   90.00
#
_symmetry.space_group_name_H-M   'P 1'
#
loop_
_entity.id
_entity.type
_entity.pdbx_description
1 polymer ?
#
loop_
_entity_poly.entity_id
_entity_poly.type
_entity_poly.pdbx_seq_one_letter_code
_entity_poly.pdbx_strand_id
1 'polypeptide(L)'
;MIKDDQHYHNVQSWVQKFEQALLQLEKNENERAKDDPQLREIYMNEVQRKLDNLRKEIREYETLKTHDFQTPLVLKLENINELPLILIKARMAAKLSQKEL
;
A
#
# COMPACT_ATOMS: atom_id res chain seq x y z
N MET A 1 0.47 5.91 1.38
CA MET A 1 -0.94 6.06 0.96
C MET A 1 -0.97 6.30 -0.54
N ILE A 2 -1.83 5.57 -1.25
CA ILE A 2 -2.08 5.73 -2.68
C ILE A 2 -2.98 6.96 -2.92
N LYS A 3 -2.65 7.77 -3.93
CA LYS A 3 -3.25 9.10 -4.15
C LYS A 3 -4.07 9.22 -5.43
N ASP A 4 -3.80 8.35 -6.40
CA ASP A 4 -4.36 8.36 -7.74
C ASP A 4 -4.19 6.98 -8.40
N ASP A 5 -4.80 6.80 -9.57
CA ASP A 5 -4.79 5.54 -10.32
C ASP A 5 -3.38 5.16 -10.83
N GLN A 6 -2.52 6.14 -11.16
CA GLN A 6 -1.15 5.86 -11.60
C GLN A 6 -0.31 5.30 -10.45
N HIS A 7 -0.41 5.92 -9.26
CA HIS A 7 0.23 5.44 -8.05
C HIS A 7 -0.31 4.05 -7.67
N TYR A 8 -1.62 3.81 -7.82
CA TYR A 8 -2.23 2.50 -7.58
C TYR A 8 -1.58 1.41 -8.44
N HIS A 9 -1.48 1.61 -9.75
CA HIS A 9 -0.84 0.65 -10.65
C HIS A 9 0.64 0.42 -10.33
N ASN A 10 1.37 1.48 -9.98
CA ASN A 10 2.76 1.36 -9.56
C ASN A 10 2.88 0.49 -8.29
N VAL A 11 2.01 0.71 -7.30
CA VAL A 11 2.00 -0.08 -6.06
C VAL A 11 1.64 -1.55 -6.33
N GLN A 12 0.67 -1.83 -7.20
CA GLN A 12 0.35 -3.20 -7.60
C GLN A 12 1.55 -3.91 -8.24
N SER A 13 2.29 -3.21 -9.13
CA SER A 13 3.53 -3.75 -9.71
C SER A 13 4.60 -4.05 -8.66
N TRP A 14 4.74 -3.18 -7.65
CA TRP A 14 5.67 -3.42 -6.55
C TRP A 14 5.27 -4.62 -5.70
N VAL A 15 3.98 -4.80 -5.40
CA VAL A 15 3.49 -5.98 -4.69
C VAL A 15 3.88 -7.26 -5.42
N GLN A 16 3.63 -7.33 -6.74
CA GLN A 16 4.02 -8.49 -7.55
C GLN A 16 5.54 -8.77 -7.49
N LYS A 17 6.37 -7.73 -7.57
CA LYS A 17 7.84 -7.88 -7.47
C LYS A 17 8.29 -8.40 -6.11
N PHE A 18 7.68 -7.93 -5.03
CA PHE A 18 8.01 -8.39 -3.68
C PHE A 18 7.50 -9.82 -3.43
N GLU A 19 6.34 -10.19 -3.94
CA GLU A 19 5.85 -11.57 -3.91
C GLU A 19 6.79 -12.51 -4.65
N GLN A 20 7.27 -12.12 -5.84
CA GLN A 20 8.28 -12.88 -6.57
C GLN A 20 9.60 -13.01 -5.80
N ALA A 21 10.04 -11.94 -5.14
CA ALA A 21 11.26 -11.97 -4.34
C ALA A 21 11.15 -12.93 -3.13
N LEU A 22 9.98 -13.00 -2.47
CA LEU A 22 9.73 -13.99 -1.42
C LEU A 22 9.80 -15.42 -1.95
N LEU A 23 9.15 -15.69 -3.09
CA LEU A 23 9.19 -17.03 -3.70
C LEU A 23 10.62 -17.46 -4.06
N GLN A 24 11.46 -16.53 -4.53
CA GLN A 24 12.88 -16.80 -4.81
C GLN A 24 13.68 -17.08 -3.53
N LEU A 25 13.38 -16.36 -2.44
CA LEU A 25 13.99 -16.60 -1.13
C LEU A 25 13.61 -17.97 -0.56
N GLU A 26 12.34 -18.36 -0.67
CA GLU A 26 11.84 -19.67 -0.23
C GLU A 26 12.47 -20.84 -1.00
N LYS A 27 12.70 -20.66 -2.30
CA LYS A 27 13.35 -21.67 -3.17
C LYS A 27 14.86 -21.74 -3.02
N ASN A 28 15.46 -20.93 -2.14
CA ASN A 28 16.92 -20.78 -1.98
C ASN A 28 17.63 -20.33 -3.27
N GLU A 29 16.92 -19.63 -4.15
CA GLU A 29 17.45 -19.10 -5.41
C GLU A 29 18.21 -17.77 -5.18
N ASN A 30 18.14 -17.21 -3.97
CA ASN A 30 18.84 -15.98 -3.60
C ASN A 30 20.26 -16.28 -3.08
N GLU A 31 21.27 -15.98 -3.91
CA GLU A 31 22.69 -16.21 -3.61
C GLU A 31 23.17 -15.52 -2.32
N ARG A 32 22.58 -14.38 -1.92
CA ARG A 32 23.01 -13.62 -0.74
C ARG A 32 22.55 -14.21 0.58
N ALA A 33 21.49 -15.01 0.57
CA ALA A 33 20.88 -15.61 1.76
C ALA A 33 20.85 -17.14 1.69
N LYS A 34 21.61 -17.72 0.74
CA LYS A 34 21.61 -19.16 0.48
C LYS A 34 22.26 -19.97 1.60
N ASP A 35 23.29 -19.40 2.22
CA ASP A 35 24.14 -20.12 3.19
C ASP A 35 23.92 -19.69 4.65
N ASP A 36 23.06 -18.70 4.91
CA ASP A 36 22.72 -18.22 6.26
C ASP A 36 21.18 -18.23 6.48
N PRO A 37 20.66 -19.23 7.22
CA PRO A 37 19.25 -19.34 7.53
C PRO A 37 18.68 -18.15 8.34
N GLN A 38 19.46 -17.57 9.25
CA GLN A 38 19.01 -16.45 10.07
C GLN A 38 18.88 -15.19 9.23
N LEU A 39 19.86 -14.93 8.36
CA LEU A 39 19.81 -13.82 7.43
C LEU A 39 18.63 -13.94 6.45
N ARG A 40 18.32 -15.16 6.00
CA ARG A 40 17.15 -15.43 5.15
C ARG A 40 15.84 -15.10 5.85
N GLU A 41 15.67 -15.56 7.09
CA GLU A 41 14.48 -15.29 7.89
C GLU A 41 14.27 -13.79 8.10
N ILE A 42 15.34 -13.05 8.41
CA ILE A 42 15.29 -11.59 8.54
C ILE A 42 14.82 -10.94 7.24
N TYR A 43 15.39 -11.33 6.09
CA TYR A 43 14.97 -10.79 4.80
C TYR A 43 13.51 -11.10 4.46
N MET A 44 13.06 -12.34 4.72
CA MET A 44 11.66 -12.74 4.50
C MET A 44 10.72 -11.89 5.35
N ASN A 45 11.01 -11.73 6.64
CA ASN A 45 10.20 -10.94 7.56
C ASN A 45 10.10 -9.46 7.14
N GLU A 46 11.22 -8.87 6.70
CA GLU A 46 11.24 -7.48 6.22
C GLU A 46 10.46 -7.30 4.91
N VAL A 47 10.59 -8.23 3.96
CA VAL A 47 9.82 -8.19 2.71
C VAL A 47 8.33 -8.41 2.98
N GLN A 48 7.98 -9.35 3.86
CA GLN A 48 6.59 -9.61 4.25
C GLN A 48 5.95 -8.38 4.89
N ARG A 49 6.65 -7.72 5.83
CA ARG A 49 6.16 -6.48 6.45
C ARG A 49 5.90 -5.37 5.42
N LYS A 50 6.79 -5.22 4.44
CA LYS A 50 6.60 -4.26 3.34
C LYS A 50 5.39 -4.61 2.48
N LEU A 51 5.21 -5.89 2.15
CA LEU A 51 4.03 -6.36 1.42
C LEU A 51 2.73 -6.08 2.17
N ASP A 52 2.70 -6.36 3.46
CA ASP A 52 1.51 -6.13 4.29
C ASP A 52 1.12 -4.65 4.32
N ASN A 53 2.13 -3.76 4.39
CA ASN A 53 1.91 -2.32 4.29
C ASN A 53 1.36 -1.93 2.92
N LEU A 54 1.95 -2.39 1.82
CA LEU A 54 1.47 -2.07 0.46
C LEU A 54 0.04 -2.59 0.23
N ARG A 55 -0.26 -3.82 0.68
CA ARG A 55 -1.61 -4.41 0.61
C ARG A 55 -2.62 -3.63 1.46
N LYS A 56 -2.21 -3.10 2.61
CA LYS A 56 -3.04 -2.20 3.42
C LYS A 56 -3.36 -0.91 2.65
N GLU A 57 -2.38 -0.32 1.99
CA GLU A 57 -2.60 0.88 1.18
C GLU A 57 -3.52 0.63 -0.03
N ILE A 58 -3.36 -0.51 -0.70
CA ILE A 58 -4.26 -0.95 -1.78
C ILE A 58 -5.70 -1.05 -1.27
N ARG A 59 -5.92 -1.77 -0.15
CA ARG A 59 -7.27 -1.92 0.42
C ARG A 59 -7.89 -0.59 0.82
N GLU A 60 -7.10 0.31 1.42
CA GLU A 60 -7.57 1.66 1.76
C GLU A 60 -8.01 2.42 0.50
N TYR A 61 -7.18 2.40 -0.55
CA TYR A 61 -7.49 3.04 -1.82
C TYR A 61 -8.76 2.51 -2.46
N GLU A 62 -8.88 1.18 -2.59
CA GLU A 62 -10.03 0.52 -3.18
C GLU A 62 -11.31 0.81 -2.39
N THR A 63 -11.22 0.84 -1.05
CA THR A 63 -12.36 1.22 -0.19
C THR A 63 -12.81 2.65 -0.47
N LEU A 64 -11.89 3.61 -0.55
CA LEU A 64 -12.23 5.01 -0.86
C LEU A 64 -12.76 5.16 -2.30
N LYS A 65 -12.17 4.45 -3.26
CA LYS A 65 -12.56 4.49 -4.67
C LYS A 65 -13.93 3.87 -4.90
N THR A 66 -14.32 2.85 -4.13
CA THR A 66 -15.64 2.19 -4.22
C THR A 66 -16.67 2.73 -3.24
N HIS A 67 -16.27 3.62 -2.32
CA HIS A 67 -17.17 4.28 -1.36
C HIS A 67 -18.37 4.92 -2.06
N ASP A 68 -19.57 4.70 -1.51
CA ASP A 68 -20.79 5.37 -1.96
C ASP A 68 -20.80 6.81 -1.42
N PHE A 69 -20.66 7.78 -2.32
CA PHE A 69 -20.57 9.20 -1.98
C PHE A 69 -21.86 9.76 -1.35
N GLN A 70 -22.98 9.03 -1.42
CA GLN A 70 -24.22 9.41 -0.75
C GLN A 70 -24.19 9.08 0.75
N THR A 71 -23.25 8.22 1.18
CA THR A 71 -23.10 7.84 2.58
C THR A 71 -22.02 8.68 3.28
N PRO A 72 -22.23 9.09 4.55
CA PRO A 72 -21.23 9.85 5.30
C PRO A 72 -19.93 9.08 5.45
N LEU A 73 -18.81 9.71 5.09
CA LEU A 73 -17.47 9.21 5.41
C LEU A 73 -16.94 9.92 6.66
N VAL A 74 -16.63 9.16 7.70
CA VAL A 74 -16.01 9.70 8.92
C VAL A 74 -14.50 9.47 8.85
N LEU A 75 -13.73 10.56 8.83
CA LEU A 75 -12.27 10.54 8.88
C LEU A 75 -11.82 11.20 10.18
N LYS A 76 -10.93 10.54 10.92
CA LYS A 76 -10.34 11.08 12.15
C LYS A 76 -9.07 11.85 11.82
N LEU A 77 -8.99 13.10 12.26
CA LEU A 77 -7.79 13.94 12.22
C LEU A 77 -7.12 13.90 13.59
N GLU A 78 -5.93 13.32 13.69
CA GLU A 78 -5.18 13.27 14.95
C GLU A 78 -4.14 14.39 15.02
N ASN A 79 -3.58 14.78 13.87
CA ASN A 79 -2.61 15.86 13.76
C ASN A 79 -2.90 16.74 12.54
N ILE A 80 -2.79 18.06 12.69
CA ILE A 80 -2.99 19.01 11.58
C ILE A 80 -2.10 18.74 10.37
N ASN A 81 -0.91 18.17 10.58
CA ASN A 81 0.01 17.78 9.50
C ASN A 81 -0.54 16.64 8.62
N GLU A 82 -1.54 15.90 9.10
CA GLU A 82 -2.24 14.84 8.35
C GLU A 82 -3.39 15.38 7.51
N LEU A 83 -3.79 16.65 7.72
CA LEU A 83 -4.90 17.26 7.01
C LEU A 83 -4.79 17.13 5.48
N PRO A 84 -3.63 17.36 4.83
CA PRO A 84 -3.52 17.16 3.38
C PRO A 84 -3.83 15.73 2.94
N LEU A 85 -3.43 14.72 3.72
CA LEU A 85 -3.70 13.32 3.42
C LEU A 85 -5.20 13.00 3.59
N ILE A 86 -5.82 13.52 4.64
CA ILE A 86 -7.25 13.34 4.89
C ILE A 86 -8.09 13.97 3.78
N LEU A 87 -7.72 15.16 3.30
CA LEU A 87 -8.41 15.81 2.18
C LEU A 87 -8.31 14.99 0.89
N ILE A 88 -7.16 14.37 0.61
CA ILE A 88 -7.04 13.45 -0.53
C ILE A 88 -7.99 12.25 -0.38
N LYS A 89 -8.12 11.68 0.83
CA LYS A 89 -9.07 10.58 1.09
C LYS A 89 -10.52 11.01 0.88
N ALA A 90 -10.90 12.17 1.45
CA ALA A 90 -12.23 12.74 1.31
C ALA A 90 -12.57 12.99 -0.17
N ARG A 91 -11.64 13.57 -0.93
CA ARG A 91 -11.77 13.81 -2.37
C ARG A 91 -12.07 12.54 -3.15
N MET A 92 -11.30 11.48 -2.91
CA MET A 92 -11.48 10.19 -3.60
C MET A 92 -12.84 9.55 -3.28
N ALA A 93 -13.25 9.58 -2.01
CA ALA A 93 -14.54 9.04 -1.60
C ALA A 93 -15.72 9.84 -2.17
N ALA A 94 -15.60 11.17 -2.21
CA ALA A 94 -16.61 12.08 -2.76
C ALA A 94 -16.65 12.12 -4.31
N LYS A 95 -15.78 11.34 -4.99
CA LYS A 95 -15.64 11.31 -6.46
C LYS A 95 -15.29 12.66 -7.09
N LEU A 96 -14.56 13.49 -6.35
CA LEU A 96 -14.13 14.82 -6.79
C LEU A 96 -12.79 14.77 -7.53
N SER A 97 -12.66 15.61 -8.55
CA SER A 97 -11.38 15.93 -9.17
C SER A 97 -10.52 16.80 -8.26
N GLN A 98 -9.22 16.89 -8.55
CA GLN A 98 -8.28 17.75 -7.80
C GLN A 98 -8.60 19.25 -7.91
N LYS A 99 -9.37 19.68 -8.92
CA LYS A 99 -9.77 21.08 -9.05
C LYS A 99 -10.94 21.44 -8.14
N GLU A 100 -11.72 20.45 -7.75
CA GLU A 100 -12.89 20.61 -6.89
C GLU A 100 -12.51 20.55 -5.40
N LEU A 101 -11.36 19.92 -5.07
CA LEU A 101 -10.75 19.86 -3.74
C LEU A 101 -9.24 19.59 -3.83
#